data_AF-A0A0L8H7S9-F1
#
_entry.id   AF-A0A0L8H7S9-F1
#
_cell.length_a   1.000
_cell.length_b   1.000
_cell.length_c   1.000
_cell.angle_alpha   90.00
_cell.angle_beta   90.00
_cell.angle_gamma   90.00
#
_symmetry.space_group_name_H-M   'P 1'
#
loop_
_entity.id
_entity.type
_entity.pdbx_description
1 polymer ?
#
loop_
_entity_poly.entity_id
_entity_poly.type
_entity_poly.pdbx_seq_one_letter_code
_entity_poly.pdbx_strand_id
1 'polypeptide(L)'
;NLDIDFTEENRQNCAKAAVPLLKAVDELTCFASSPDFASVPAKISTEAQKAQEPITLAGMSMIDGACHMLQAAKQLAVNPKDPSTYQLYSNHSKSVSDAMKKLVSSIK
;
A
#
# COMPACT_ATOMS: atom_id res chain seq x y z
N ASN A 1 9.60 -33.77 -4.05
CA ASN A 1 10.04 -32.46 -3.51
C ASN A 1 10.01 -31.50 -4.68
N LEU A 2 9.18 -30.44 -4.60
CA LEU A 2 8.95 -29.52 -5.73
C LEU A 2 10.23 -28.81 -6.20
N ASP A 3 11.17 -28.54 -5.27
CA ASP A 3 12.42 -27.83 -5.58
C ASP A 3 13.45 -28.71 -6.33
N ILE A 4 13.33 -30.03 -6.19
CA ILE A 4 14.23 -31.01 -6.82
C ILE A 4 13.62 -31.57 -8.11
N ASP A 5 12.29 -31.69 -8.16
CA ASP A 5 11.57 -32.29 -9.28
C ASP A 5 10.23 -31.56 -9.53
N PHE A 6 10.18 -30.80 -10.62
CA PHE A 6 9.07 -29.89 -10.92
C PHE A 6 7.97 -30.56 -11.75
N THR A 7 7.25 -31.48 -11.12
CA THR A 7 6.10 -32.17 -11.71
C THR A 7 4.78 -31.58 -11.22
N GLU A 8 3.71 -31.79 -11.99
CA GLU A 8 2.36 -31.39 -11.60
C GLU A 8 1.91 -32.09 -10.31
N GLU A 9 2.29 -33.35 -10.11
CA GLU A 9 2.04 -34.07 -8.86
C GLU A 9 2.73 -33.39 -7.67
N ASN A 10 4.02 -33.03 -7.80
CA ASN A 10 4.73 -32.32 -6.74
C ASN A 10 4.15 -30.92 -6.47
N ARG A 11 3.64 -30.22 -7.50
CA ARG A 11 2.90 -28.96 -7.33
C ARG A 11 1.62 -29.16 -6.53
N GLN A 12 0.83 -30.16 -6.86
CA GLN A 12 -0.41 -30.48 -6.15
C GLN A 12 -0.15 -30.90 -4.70
N ASN A 13 0.90 -31.69 -4.46
CA ASN A 13 1.30 -32.10 -3.12
C ASN A 13 1.76 -30.91 -2.27
N CYS A 14 2.52 -29.97 -2.87
CA CYS A 14 2.88 -28.72 -2.21
C CYS A 14 1.65 -27.87 -1.87
N ALA A 15 0.71 -27.72 -2.81
CA ALA A 15 -0.54 -27.00 -2.58
C ALA A 15 -1.38 -27.63 -1.46
N LYS A 16 -1.50 -28.97 -1.43
CA LYS A 16 -2.19 -29.70 -0.37
C LYS A 16 -1.52 -29.50 1.00
N ALA A 17 -0.19 -29.52 1.04
CA ALA A 17 0.57 -29.29 2.27
C ALA A 17 0.42 -27.86 2.83
N ALA A 18 0.09 -26.88 1.99
CA ALA A 18 -0.19 -25.51 2.45
C ALA A 18 -1.56 -25.38 3.16
N VAL A 19 -2.51 -26.28 2.92
CA VAL A 19 -3.87 -26.17 3.49
C VAL A 19 -3.88 -26.18 5.03
N PRO A 20 -3.21 -27.12 5.73
CA PRO A 20 -3.14 -27.08 7.19
C PRO A 20 -2.44 -25.83 7.75
N LEU A 21 -1.44 -25.31 7.02
CA LEU A 21 -0.74 -24.08 7.41
C LEU A 21 -1.67 -22.87 7.33
N LEU A 22 -2.43 -22.73 6.26
CA LEU A 22 -3.43 -21.67 6.11
C LEU A 22 -4.45 -21.73 7.23
N LYS A 23 -4.96 -22.93 7.54
CA LYS A 23 -5.90 -23.13 8.66
C LYS A 23 -5.30 -22.68 10.00
N ALA A 24 -4.05 -23.03 10.28
CA ALA A 24 -3.38 -22.61 11.51
C ALA A 24 -3.19 -21.08 11.60
N VAL A 25 -2.89 -20.42 10.46
CA VAL A 25 -2.81 -18.96 10.37
C VAL A 25 -4.17 -18.32 10.61
N ASP A 26 -5.25 -18.90 10.07
CA ASP A 26 -6.62 -18.41 10.28
C ASP A 26 -7.03 -18.53 11.76
N GLU A 27 -6.76 -19.68 12.39
CA GLU A 27 -7.02 -19.91 13.82
C GLU A 27 -6.26 -18.90 14.70
N LEU A 28 -4.97 -18.68 14.42
CA LEU A 28 -4.16 -17.70 15.13
C LEU A 28 -4.69 -16.27 14.94
N THR A 29 -5.07 -15.92 13.71
CA THR A 29 -5.62 -14.60 13.38
C THR A 29 -6.95 -14.37 14.08
N CYS A 30 -7.80 -15.40 14.14
CA CYS A 30 -9.06 -15.38 14.88
C CYS A 30 -8.82 -15.12 16.37
N PHE A 31 -7.90 -15.85 16.99
CA PHE A 31 -7.52 -15.65 18.39
C PHE A 31 -6.99 -14.22 18.65
N ALA A 32 -6.06 -13.75 17.82
CA ALA A 32 -5.46 -12.43 17.96
C ALA A 32 -6.45 -11.27 17.69
N SER A 33 -7.53 -11.54 16.96
CA SER A 33 -8.61 -10.57 16.70
C SER A 33 -9.68 -10.55 17.80
N SER A 34 -9.51 -11.31 18.89
CA SER A 34 -10.40 -11.25 20.04
C SER A 34 -10.46 -9.82 20.60
N PRO A 35 -11.64 -9.34 21.05
CA PRO A 35 -11.77 -8.05 21.75
C PRO A 35 -10.81 -7.88 22.93
N ASP A 36 -10.36 -8.98 23.56
CA ASP A 36 -9.41 -8.97 24.67
C ASP A 36 -8.03 -8.38 24.28
N PHE A 37 -7.70 -8.42 22.99
CA PHE A 37 -6.46 -7.87 22.42
C PHE A 37 -6.70 -6.60 21.58
N ALA A 38 -7.94 -6.12 21.52
CA ALA A 38 -8.28 -4.94 20.73
C ALA A 38 -7.59 -3.70 21.30
N SER A 39 -7.03 -2.89 20.40
CA SER A 39 -6.44 -1.61 20.80
C SER A 39 -7.52 -0.62 21.21
N VAL A 40 -7.18 0.25 22.16
CA VAL A 40 -8.04 1.37 22.57
C VAL A 40 -7.59 2.63 21.81
N PRO A 41 -8.46 3.28 21.02
CA PRO A 41 -8.10 4.50 20.30
C PRO A 41 -7.64 5.63 21.24
N ALA A 42 -6.64 6.39 20.81
CA ALA A 42 -6.19 7.58 21.53
C ALA A 42 -7.28 8.67 21.51
N LYS A 43 -7.41 9.42 22.60
CA LYS A 43 -8.27 10.61 22.66
C LYS A 43 -7.46 11.84 22.24
N ILE A 44 -7.74 12.36 21.05
CA ILE A 44 -7.04 13.50 20.45
C ILE A 44 -7.88 14.78 20.64
N SER A 45 -7.27 15.87 21.11
CA SER A 45 -7.98 17.16 21.24
C SER A 45 -8.17 17.84 19.88
N THR A 46 -9.07 18.82 19.82
CA THR A 46 -9.30 19.64 18.62
C THR A 46 -8.05 20.40 18.18
N GLU A 47 -7.23 20.84 19.13
CA GLU A 47 -5.98 21.56 18.87
C GLU A 47 -4.92 20.61 18.31
N ALA A 48 -4.79 19.41 18.90
CA ALA A 48 -3.87 18.40 18.41
C ALA A 48 -4.26 17.90 17.00
N GLN A 49 -5.55 17.74 16.72
CA GLN A 49 -6.04 17.38 15.39
C GLN A 49 -5.66 18.45 14.34
N LYS A 50 -5.91 19.73 14.65
CA LYS A 50 -5.50 20.84 13.77
C LYS A 50 -3.98 20.90 13.58
N ALA A 51 -3.22 20.61 14.63
CA ALA A 51 -1.76 20.57 14.55
C ALA A 51 -1.24 19.46 13.62
N GLN A 52 -1.97 18.34 13.50
CA GLN A 52 -1.61 17.21 12.64
C GLN A 52 -2.10 17.36 11.18
N GLU A 53 -3.01 18.30 10.92
CA GLU A 53 -3.63 18.51 9.60
C GLU A 53 -2.60 18.75 8.48
N PRO A 54 -1.57 19.59 8.64
CA PRO A 54 -0.58 19.80 7.57
C PRO A 54 0.18 18.52 7.17
N ILE A 55 0.50 17.67 8.16
CA ILE A 55 1.21 16.40 7.96
C ILE A 55 0.30 15.40 7.26
N THR A 56 -0.93 15.22 7.75
CA THR A 56 -1.88 14.25 7.20
C THR A 56 -2.33 14.62 5.79
N LEU A 57 -2.60 15.90 5.52
CA LEU A 57 -2.96 16.38 4.18
C LEU A 57 -1.81 16.26 3.17
N ALA A 58 -0.57 16.58 3.59
CA ALA A 58 0.59 16.40 2.72
C ALA A 58 0.84 14.91 2.42
N GLY A 59 0.66 14.03 3.41
CA GLY A 59 0.73 12.59 3.24
C GLY A 59 -0.33 12.05 2.28
N MET A 60 -1.59 12.43 2.45
CA MET A 60 -2.68 12.05 1.52
C MET A 60 -2.39 12.52 0.10
N SER A 61 -2.03 13.80 -0.07
CA SER A 61 -1.70 14.38 -1.39
C SER A 61 -0.55 13.64 -2.08
N MET A 62 0.45 13.19 -1.31
CA MET A 62 1.58 12.42 -1.84
C MET A 62 1.13 11.04 -2.35
N ILE A 63 0.29 10.33 -1.58
CA ILE A 63 -0.26 9.02 -1.95
C ILE A 63 -1.14 9.16 -3.19
N ASP A 64 -2.05 10.14 -3.21
CA ASP A 64 -2.94 10.39 -4.36
C ASP A 64 -2.14 10.71 -5.62
N GLY A 65 -1.11 11.56 -5.51
CA GLY A 65 -0.20 11.85 -6.60
C GLY A 65 0.49 10.58 -7.14
N ALA A 66 0.97 9.71 -6.24
CA ALA A 66 1.63 8.47 -6.61
C ALA A 66 0.67 7.45 -7.28
N CYS A 67 -0.57 7.35 -6.79
CA CYS A 67 -1.60 6.54 -7.43
C CYS A 67 -1.88 7.01 -8.86
N HIS A 68 -2.03 8.31 -9.08
CA HIS A 68 -2.23 8.86 -10.43
C HIS A 68 -1.00 8.67 -11.32
N MET A 69 0.23 8.78 -10.79
CA MET A 69 1.45 8.43 -11.53
C MET A 69 1.43 6.97 -11.98
N LEU A 70 1.08 6.03 -11.10
CA LEU A 70 1.01 4.60 -11.42
C LEU A 70 -0.05 4.32 -12.49
N GLN A 71 -1.18 5.00 -12.45
CA GLN A 71 -2.22 4.89 -13.48
C GLN A 71 -1.73 5.39 -14.85
N ALA A 72 -1.07 6.56 -14.90
CA ALA A 72 -0.47 7.07 -16.13
C ALA A 72 0.64 6.15 -16.66
N ALA A 73 1.49 5.61 -15.77
CA ALA A 73 2.51 4.64 -16.15
C ALA A 73 1.91 3.35 -16.73
N LYS A 74 0.82 2.85 -16.14
CA LYS A 74 0.08 1.68 -16.68
C LYS A 74 -0.47 1.97 -18.08
N GLN A 75 -0.98 3.17 -18.34
CA GLN A 75 -1.44 3.57 -19.67
C GLN A 75 -0.28 3.64 -20.68
N LEU A 76 0.87 4.20 -20.29
CA LEU A 76 2.08 4.25 -21.12
C LEU A 76 2.65 2.86 -21.44
N ALA A 77 2.53 1.90 -20.51
CA ALA A 77 2.93 0.52 -20.78
C ALA A 77 2.12 -0.13 -21.92
N VAL A 78 0.86 0.28 -22.10
CA VAL A 78 -0.01 -0.17 -23.20
C VAL A 78 0.18 0.68 -24.46
N ASN A 79 0.32 2.00 -24.30
CA ASN A 79 0.53 2.94 -25.41
C ASN A 79 1.75 3.85 -25.16
N PRO A 80 2.97 3.38 -25.50
CA PRO A 80 4.21 4.06 -25.13
C PRO A 80 4.52 5.32 -25.94
N LYS A 81 3.71 5.66 -26.95
CA LYS A 81 3.90 6.82 -27.82
C LYS A 81 2.92 7.96 -27.55
N ASP A 82 2.17 7.91 -26.45
CA ASP A 82 1.19 8.94 -26.09
C ASP A 82 1.84 10.12 -25.35
N PRO A 83 2.06 11.28 -26.01
CA PRO A 83 2.72 12.42 -25.39
C PRO A 83 1.87 13.06 -24.29
N SER A 84 0.54 12.97 -24.39
CA SER A 84 -0.37 13.56 -23.41
C SER A 84 -0.29 12.83 -22.07
N THR A 85 -0.19 11.50 -22.10
CA THR A 85 -0.04 10.69 -20.90
C THR A 85 1.35 10.87 -20.25
N TYR A 86 2.42 11.09 -21.04
CA TYR A 86 3.72 11.49 -20.46
C TYR A 86 3.66 12.84 -19.75
N GLN A 87 2.95 13.82 -20.31
CA GLN A 87 2.76 15.12 -19.65
C GLN A 87 1.97 14.95 -18.34
N LEU A 88 0.92 14.14 -18.36
CA LEU A 88 0.12 13.82 -17.18
C LEU A 88 0.98 13.15 -16.09
N TYR A 89 1.77 12.14 -16.46
CA TYR A 89 2.73 11.48 -15.56
C TYR A 89 3.70 12.48 -14.93
N SER A 90 4.28 13.37 -15.75
CA SER A 90 5.20 14.42 -15.28
C SER A 90 4.53 15.37 -14.28
N ASN A 91 3.29 15.77 -14.55
CA ASN A 91 2.52 16.62 -13.65
C ASN A 91 2.25 15.93 -12.30
N HIS A 92 1.86 14.65 -12.32
CA HIS A 92 1.67 13.88 -11.09
C HIS A 92 3.00 13.68 -10.34
N SER A 93 4.10 13.43 -11.04
CA SER A 93 5.45 13.36 -10.47
C SER A 93 5.86 14.64 -9.75
N LYS A 94 5.52 15.80 -10.32
CA LYS A 94 5.75 17.09 -9.66
C LYS A 94 4.86 17.25 -8.42
N SER A 95 3.59 16.89 -8.51
CA SER A 95 2.65 16.93 -7.38
C SER A 95 3.14 16.10 -6.19
N VAL A 96 3.62 14.87 -6.44
CA VAL A 96 4.24 14.02 -5.41
C VAL A 96 5.45 14.70 -4.77
N SER A 97 6.34 15.26 -5.60
CA SER A 97 7.56 15.94 -5.11
C SER A 97 7.23 17.16 -4.25
N ASP A 98 6.24 17.95 -4.63
CA ASP A 98 5.82 19.13 -3.89
C ASP A 98 5.07 18.76 -2.60
N ALA A 99 4.26 17.71 -2.62
CA ALA A 99 3.63 17.14 -1.41
C ALA A 99 4.69 16.62 -0.42
N MET A 100 5.72 15.93 -0.90
CA MET A 100 6.84 15.48 -0.07
C MET A 100 7.59 16.64 0.58
N LYS A 101 7.87 17.73 -0.17
CA LYS A 101 8.48 18.93 0.41
C LYS A 101 7.62 19.54 1.50
N LYS A 102 6.30 19.63 1.27
CA LYS A 102 5.34 20.11 2.29
C LYS A 102 5.36 19.21 3.53
N LEU A 103 5.32 17.89 3.34
CA LEU A 103 5.36 16.92 4.44
C LEU A 103 6.63 17.09 5.29
N VAL A 104 7.81 17.15 4.64
CA VAL A 104 9.09 17.38 5.33
C VAL A 104 9.08 18.72 6.07
N SER A 105 8.53 19.77 5.48
CA SER A 105 8.42 21.08 6.13
C SER A 105 7.43 21.10 7.28
N SER A 106 6.39 20.27 7.28
CA SER A 106 5.41 20.19 8.36
C SER A 106 5.87 19.34 9.55
N ILE A 107 6.91 18.51 9.35
CA ILE A 107 7.50 17.67 10.40
C ILE A 107 8.69 18.36 11.09
N LYS A 108 9.41 19.22 10.37
CA LYS A 108 10.54 20.01 10.90
C LYS A 108 10.07 21.14 11.80
#